data_AF-R5AAW5-F1
#
_entry.id   AF-R5AAW5-F1
#
_cell.length_a   1.000
_cell.length_b   1.000
_cell.length_c   1.000
_cell.angle_alpha   90.00
_cell.angle_beta   90.00
_cell.angle_gamma   90.00
#
_symmetry.space_group_name_H-M   'P 1'
#
loop_
_entity.id
_entity.type
_entity.pdbx_description
1 polymer ?
#
loop_
_entity_poly.entity_id
_entity_poly.type
_entity_poly.pdbx_seq_one_letter_code
_entity_poly.pdbx_strand_id
1 'polypeptide(L)'
;MGVDPAMFGSLLAIDMGGYQLAKDLAEDPLLGSYGGLVVAAVFGCTIVFTIPVGMGMISKADRPFFAQGIMVGLAAMPVGLAVGGMLCGLSILTCLHQNLPIFVLALLLLLGLWKIPQKMVKGFCLLAEGIRWLVTIGLVLAAVESLTGWAVLPGMAPLEDAMATVASIGIVLLGSLPLAELIRRILTRPFAWLGERLGMKPQSLTAMLVGLVSALPTLSMYQDMDDRGKVAAGAFLVSGTSLLAAHMAFTVSTEPNMLGPLIGAKLAGAFAAVVAALWVTRKTNQVKN
;
A
#
# COMPACT_ATOMS: atom_id res chain seq x y z
N MET A 1 16.79 20.11 -2.56
CA MET A 1 16.74 19.08 -3.62
C MET A 1 15.62 19.32 -4.64
N GLY A 2 14.87 20.43 -4.58
CA GLY A 2 13.79 20.72 -5.55
C GLY A 2 12.64 19.71 -5.53
N VAL A 3 12.56 18.89 -4.48
CA VAL A 3 11.48 17.93 -4.26
C VAL A 3 10.44 18.62 -3.39
N ASP A 4 9.19 18.51 -3.79
CA ASP A 4 8.06 19.11 -3.10
C ASP A 4 7.88 18.45 -1.72
N PRO A 5 7.67 19.23 -0.64
CA PRO A 5 7.50 18.69 0.70
C PRO A 5 6.28 17.75 0.84
N ALA A 6 5.29 17.82 -0.05
CA ALA A 6 4.17 16.88 -0.14
C ALA A 6 4.61 15.40 -0.12
N MET A 7 5.78 15.11 -0.68
CA MET A 7 6.31 13.74 -0.75
C MET A 7 6.56 13.14 0.63
N PHE A 8 6.79 13.94 1.67
CA PHE A 8 6.90 13.44 3.05
C PHE A 8 5.56 12.96 3.62
N GLY A 9 4.44 13.50 3.15
CA GLY A 9 3.10 13.00 3.51
C GLY A 9 2.87 11.55 3.05
N SER A 10 3.52 11.15 1.95
CA SER A 10 3.41 9.81 1.39
C SER A 10 4.06 8.68 2.20
N LEU A 11 4.70 9.02 3.33
CA LEU A 11 5.21 8.03 4.30
C LEU A 11 4.11 7.38 5.13
N LEU A 12 2.95 8.04 5.24
CA LEU A 12 1.74 7.47 5.83
C LEU A 12 0.85 6.91 4.73
N ALA A 13 -0.04 5.98 5.09
CA ALA A 13 -1.05 5.51 4.16
C ALA A 13 -2.01 6.65 3.78
N ILE A 14 -2.51 6.61 2.55
CA ILE A 14 -3.47 7.57 1.98
C ILE A 14 -4.60 7.92 2.96
N ASP A 15 -5.18 6.90 3.60
CA ASP A 15 -6.33 6.94 4.50
C ASP A 15 -5.95 6.99 5.99
N MET A 16 -4.65 7.12 6.30
CA MET A 16 -4.12 7.30 7.66
C MET A 16 -3.51 8.69 7.86
N GLY A 17 -4.02 9.69 7.14
CA GLY A 17 -3.53 11.07 7.19
C GLY A 17 -2.44 11.40 6.18
N GLY A 18 -1.98 10.43 5.37
CA GLY A 18 -0.96 10.68 4.34
C GLY A 18 -1.42 11.64 3.26
N TYR A 19 -2.71 11.59 2.88
CA TYR A 19 -3.29 12.55 1.95
C TYR A 19 -3.31 13.97 2.52
N GLN A 20 -3.89 14.15 3.71
CA GLN A 20 -4.00 15.45 4.36
C GLN A 20 -2.62 16.07 4.56
N LEU A 21 -1.68 15.30 5.12
CA LEU A 21 -0.31 15.76 5.33
C LEU A 21 0.39 16.16 4.02
N ALA A 22 0.18 15.39 2.93
CA ALA A 22 0.75 15.75 1.64
C ALA A 22 0.14 17.04 1.08
N LYS A 23 -1.18 17.24 1.22
CA LYS A 23 -1.86 18.47 0.78
C LYS A 23 -1.42 19.71 1.55
N ASP A 24 -1.22 19.57 2.86
CA ASP A 24 -0.81 20.68 3.72
C ASP A 24 0.66 21.08 3.51
N LEU A 25 1.51 20.12 3.16
CA LEU A 25 2.93 20.34 2.86
C LEU A 25 3.19 20.78 1.42
N ALA A 26 2.20 20.64 0.53
CA ALA A 26 2.40 20.84 -0.90
C ALA A 26 2.71 22.30 -1.25
N GLU A 27 3.77 22.50 -2.03
CA GLU A 27 3.98 23.77 -2.74
C GLU A 27 3.20 23.76 -4.06
N ASP A 28 3.24 22.63 -4.78
CA ASP A 28 2.40 22.35 -5.95
C ASP A 28 1.19 21.48 -5.55
N PRO A 29 -0.06 21.99 -5.67
CA PRO A 29 -1.26 21.24 -5.34
C PRO A 29 -1.36 19.87 -6.04
N LEU A 30 -0.85 19.74 -7.27
CA LEU A 30 -0.85 18.47 -8.00
C LEU A 30 0.13 17.47 -7.39
N LEU A 31 1.28 17.93 -6.89
CA LEU A 31 2.23 17.08 -6.15
C LEU A 31 1.69 16.70 -4.77
N GLY A 32 0.90 17.57 -4.14
CA GLY A 32 0.09 17.24 -2.97
C GLY A 32 -0.84 16.06 -3.23
N SER A 33 -1.67 16.13 -4.28
CA SER A 33 -2.59 15.08 -4.67
C SER A 33 -1.87 13.80 -5.12
N TYR A 34 -0.81 13.91 -5.92
CA TYR A 34 -0.01 12.77 -6.38
C TYR A 34 0.70 12.07 -5.21
N GLY A 35 1.40 12.81 -4.35
CA GLY A 35 2.08 12.26 -3.18
C GLY A 35 1.09 11.65 -2.19
N GLY A 36 0.02 12.37 -1.89
CA GLY A 36 -0.98 11.99 -0.89
C GLY A 36 -1.91 10.85 -1.29
N LEU A 37 -2.21 10.70 -2.59
CA LEU A 37 -3.13 9.66 -3.08
C LEU A 37 -2.40 8.51 -3.76
N VAL A 38 -1.44 8.79 -4.66
CA VAL A 38 -0.78 7.75 -5.45
C VAL A 38 0.37 7.13 -4.67
N VAL A 39 1.31 7.96 -4.21
CA VAL A 39 2.55 7.49 -3.56
C VAL A 39 2.23 6.91 -2.18
N ALA A 40 1.39 7.59 -1.39
CA ALA A 40 0.93 7.13 -0.09
C ALA A 40 0.19 5.79 -0.16
N ALA A 41 -0.63 5.58 -1.20
CA ALA A 41 -1.37 4.35 -1.41
C ALA A 41 -0.49 3.13 -1.74
N VAL A 42 0.74 3.36 -2.22
CA VAL A 42 1.68 2.29 -2.58
C VAL A 42 2.76 2.17 -1.50
N PHE A 43 3.56 3.21 -1.30
CA PHE A 43 4.69 3.19 -0.39
C PHE A 43 4.28 3.32 1.08
N GLY A 44 3.49 4.36 1.40
CA GLY A 44 3.03 4.61 2.76
C GLY A 44 2.27 3.41 3.34
N CYS A 45 1.26 2.93 2.61
CA CYS A 45 0.49 1.72 2.95
C CYS A 45 1.38 0.48 3.16
N THR A 46 2.47 0.35 2.38
CA THR A 46 3.40 -0.77 2.56
C THR A 46 4.13 -0.68 3.91
N ILE A 47 4.63 0.51 4.26
CA ILE A 47 5.42 0.75 5.47
C ILE A 47 4.58 0.66 6.74
N VAL A 48 3.45 1.37 6.78
CA VAL A 48 2.68 1.53 8.02
C VAL A 48 1.69 0.40 8.26
N PHE A 49 1.36 -0.38 7.23
CA PHE A 49 0.37 -1.44 7.32
C PHE A 49 0.90 -2.79 6.84
N THR A 50 1.22 -2.94 5.56
CA THR A 50 1.46 -4.27 4.95
C THR A 50 2.62 -5.02 5.59
N ILE A 51 3.77 -4.36 5.80
CA ILE A 51 4.94 -5.01 6.42
C ILE A 51 4.69 -5.36 7.90
N PRO A 52 4.32 -4.41 8.79
CA PRO A 52 4.12 -4.73 10.21
C PRO A 52 3.05 -5.80 10.42
N VAL A 53 1.90 -5.68 9.74
CA VAL A 53 0.80 -6.64 9.87
C VAL A 53 1.19 -8.00 9.30
N GLY A 54 1.78 -8.04 8.10
CA GLY A 54 2.21 -9.29 7.47
C GLY A 54 3.25 -10.03 8.30
N MET A 55 4.22 -9.34 8.87
CA MET A 55 5.27 -9.95 9.69
C MET A 55 4.76 -10.40 11.07
N GLY A 56 3.70 -9.77 11.58
CA GLY A 56 3.00 -10.19 12.79
C GLY A 56 2.11 -11.43 12.57
N MET A 57 1.39 -11.48 11.44
CA MET A 57 0.41 -12.54 11.15
C MET A 57 1.01 -13.80 10.51
N ILE A 58 2.01 -13.65 9.63
CA ILE A 58 2.57 -14.77 8.86
C ILE A 58 3.45 -15.67 9.75
N SER A 59 3.34 -16.98 9.52
CA SER A 59 4.13 -18.02 10.17
C SER A 59 5.63 -17.75 10.03
N LYS A 60 6.44 -18.10 11.04
CA LYS A 60 7.90 -17.86 11.00
C LYS A 60 8.58 -18.51 9.78
N ALA A 61 8.07 -19.64 9.31
CA ALA A 61 8.60 -20.35 8.15
C ALA A 61 8.36 -19.61 6.84
N ASP A 62 7.27 -18.84 6.73
CA ASP A 62 6.87 -18.17 5.49
C ASP A 62 7.36 -16.71 5.39
N ARG A 63 7.80 -16.13 6.51
CA ARG A 63 8.35 -14.76 6.56
C ARG A 63 9.48 -14.48 5.57
N PRO A 64 10.42 -15.41 5.29
CA PRO A 64 11.45 -15.17 4.27
C PRO A 64 10.85 -14.95 2.87
N PHE A 65 9.83 -15.72 2.48
CA PHE A 65 9.15 -15.53 1.20
C PHE A 65 8.38 -14.21 1.15
N PHE A 66 7.73 -13.82 2.27
CA PHE A 66 7.08 -12.52 2.37
C PHE A 66 8.06 -11.36 2.27
N ALA A 67 9.17 -11.40 3.02
CA ALA A 67 10.22 -10.40 2.93
C ALA A 67 10.77 -10.29 1.50
N GLN A 68 11.03 -11.42 0.85
CA GLN A 68 11.47 -11.46 -0.54
C GLN A 68 10.43 -10.85 -1.49
N GLY A 69 9.16 -11.16 -1.31
CA GLY A 69 8.06 -10.56 -2.08
C GLY A 69 8.04 -9.04 -1.92
N ILE A 70 8.03 -8.53 -0.69
CA ILE A 70 8.07 -7.08 -0.41
C ILE A 70 9.28 -6.42 -1.07
N MET A 71 10.47 -7.03 -1.00
CA MET A 71 11.66 -6.50 -1.65
C MET A 71 11.48 -6.40 -3.17
N VAL A 72 10.94 -7.43 -3.82
CA VAL A 72 10.66 -7.40 -5.26
C VAL A 72 9.59 -6.36 -5.60
N GLY A 73 8.55 -6.24 -4.79
CA GLY A 73 7.50 -5.24 -4.96
C GLY A 73 8.03 -3.81 -4.86
N LEU A 74 8.87 -3.52 -3.86
CA LEU A 74 9.52 -2.21 -3.71
C LEU A 74 10.45 -1.89 -4.88
N ALA A 75 11.13 -2.90 -5.44
CA ALA A 75 11.96 -2.72 -6.63
C ALA A 75 11.14 -2.44 -7.91
N ALA A 76 9.92 -2.98 -8.00
CA ALA A 76 9.00 -2.77 -9.13
C ALA A 76 8.10 -1.52 -8.98
N MET A 77 7.96 -1.01 -7.76
CA MET A 77 7.17 0.19 -7.41
C MET A 77 7.38 1.40 -8.34
N PRO A 78 8.60 1.75 -8.81
CA PRO A 78 8.80 2.90 -9.68
C PRO A 78 7.92 2.88 -10.95
N VAL A 79 7.58 1.69 -11.47
CA VAL A 79 6.67 1.55 -12.63
C VAL A 79 5.28 2.06 -12.29
N GLY A 80 4.74 1.67 -11.13
CA GLY A 80 3.43 2.13 -10.68
C GLY A 80 3.39 3.64 -10.45
N LEU A 81 4.41 4.17 -9.76
CA LEU A 81 4.50 5.60 -9.47
C LEU A 81 4.60 6.43 -10.76
N ALA A 82 5.39 5.98 -11.75
CA ALA A 82 5.48 6.65 -13.05
C ALA A 82 4.15 6.63 -13.81
N VAL A 83 3.44 5.50 -13.84
CA VAL A 83 2.13 5.40 -14.51
C VAL A 83 1.10 6.30 -13.84
N GLY A 84 1.03 6.30 -12.51
CA GLY A 84 0.12 7.19 -11.77
C GLY A 84 0.40 8.66 -12.04
N GLY A 85 1.68 9.04 -12.01
CA GLY A 85 2.08 10.42 -12.30
C GLY A 85 1.75 10.86 -13.72
N MET A 86 2.01 10.01 -14.73
CA MET A 86 1.63 10.31 -16.11
C MET A 86 0.11 10.50 -16.26
N LEU A 87 -0.69 9.66 -15.61
CA LEU A 87 -2.15 9.75 -15.67
C LEU A 87 -2.70 10.99 -14.98
N CYS A 88 -2.00 11.58 -14.02
CA CYS A 88 -2.37 12.88 -13.42
C CYS A 88 -1.69 14.09 -14.09
N GLY A 89 -0.98 13.89 -15.21
CA GLY A 89 -0.41 14.97 -16.01
C GLY A 89 1.05 15.32 -15.68
N LEU A 90 1.71 14.58 -14.79
CA LEU A 90 3.13 14.77 -14.50
C LEU A 90 4.00 14.11 -15.58
N SER A 91 5.12 14.76 -15.92
CA SER A 91 6.12 14.13 -16.78
C SER A 91 6.83 12.99 -16.05
N ILE A 92 7.32 11.98 -16.78
CA ILE A 92 8.11 10.87 -16.21
C ILE A 92 9.31 11.41 -15.42
N LEU A 93 9.99 12.43 -15.94
CA LEU A 93 11.14 13.04 -15.29
C LEU A 93 10.75 13.70 -13.96
N THR A 94 9.62 14.42 -13.95
CA THR A 94 9.07 15.00 -12.72
C THR A 94 8.76 13.90 -11.71
N CYS A 95 8.11 12.82 -12.14
CA CYS A 95 7.82 11.70 -11.24
C CYS A 95 9.09 11.10 -10.64
N LEU A 96 10.11 10.82 -11.46
CA LEU A 96 11.36 10.25 -10.97
C LEU A 96 12.08 11.18 -9.99
N HIS A 97 12.10 12.48 -10.29
CA HIS A 97 12.71 13.49 -9.43
C HIS A 97 11.97 13.63 -8.09
N GLN A 98 10.64 13.76 -8.13
CA GLN A 98 9.83 13.95 -6.92
C GLN A 98 9.82 12.69 -6.04
N ASN A 99 9.87 11.49 -6.62
CA ASN A 99 9.97 10.24 -5.86
C ASN A 99 11.37 9.93 -5.33
N LEU A 100 12.39 10.78 -5.54
CA LEU A 100 13.76 10.52 -5.06
C LEU A 100 13.82 10.16 -3.55
N PRO A 101 13.15 10.89 -2.63
CA PRO A 101 13.16 10.53 -1.21
C PRO A 101 12.59 9.13 -0.98
N ILE A 102 11.54 8.79 -1.72
CA ILE A 102 10.86 7.49 -1.63
C ILE A 102 11.74 6.37 -2.15
N PHE A 103 12.47 6.58 -3.23
CA PHE A 103 13.42 5.60 -3.76
C PHE A 103 14.63 5.40 -2.84
N VAL A 104 15.14 6.47 -2.22
CA VAL A 104 16.20 6.36 -1.22
C VAL A 104 15.72 5.53 -0.03
N LEU A 105 14.52 5.84 0.49
CA LEU A 105 13.94 5.07 1.59
C LEU A 105 13.68 3.62 1.18
N ALA A 106 13.10 3.38 0.00
CA ALA A 106 12.90 2.03 -0.52
C ALA A 106 14.21 1.25 -0.62
N LEU A 107 15.30 1.88 -1.08
CA LEU A 107 16.62 1.25 -1.13
C LEU A 107 17.15 0.90 0.26
N LEU A 108 16.99 1.79 1.25
CA LEU A 108 17.33 1.50 2.64
C LEU A 108 16.50 0.35 3.20
N LEU A 109 15.21 0.29 2.87
CA LEU A 109 14.33 -0.82 3.24
C LEU A 109 14.76 -2.14 2.61
N LEU A 110 15.14 -2.13 1.32
CA LEU A 110 15.67 -3.30 0.63
C LEU A 110 16.93 -3.83 1.34
N LEU A 111 17.88 -2.95 1.66
CA LEU A 111 19.11 -3.31 2.38
C LEU A 111 18.81 -3.83 3.79
N GLY A 112 17.87 -3.20 4.50
CA GLY A 112 17.44 -3.59 5.83
C GLY A 112 16.76 -4.97 5.85
N LEU A 113 15.82 -5.20 4.93
CA LEU A 113 15.12 -6.49 4.80
C LEU A 113 16.06 -7.61 4.36
N TRP A 114 17.08 -7.29 3.57
CA TRP A 114 18.09 -8.25 3.15
C TRP A 114 19.05 -8.64 4.28
N LYS A 115 19.60 -7.68 5.02
CA LYS A 115 20.64 -7.94 6.04
C LYS A 115 20.10 -8.24 7.44
N ILE A 116 19.03 -7.56 7.85
CA ILE A 116 18.53 -7.57 9.24
C ILE A 116 16.99 -7.61 9.33
N PRO A 117 16.31 -8.54 8.65
CA PRO A 117 14.84 -8.57 8.54
C PRO A 117 14.15 -8.56 9.90
N GLN A 118 14.62 -9.35 10.88
CA GLN A 118 14.02 -9.41 12.22
C GLN A 118 14.08 -8.06 12.96
N LYS A 119 15.16 -7.28 12.79
CA LYS A 119 15.27 -5.95 13.40
C LYS A 119 14.37 -4.94 12.69
N MET A 120 14.28 -5.02 11.35
CA MET A 120 13.35 -4.20 10.56
C MET A 120 11.91 -4.41 11.00
N VAL A 121 11.48 -5.67 11.17
CA VAL A 121 10.14 -6.00 11.67
C VAL A 121 9.87 -5.34 13.02
N LYS A 122 10.80 -5.45 13.99
CA LYS A 122 10.66 -4.79 15.29
C LYS A 122 10.53 -3.27 15.14
N GLY A 123 11.33 -2.67 14.26
CA GLY A 123 11.25 -1.23 13.96
C GLY A 123 9.90 -0.82 13.38
N PHE A 124 9.36 -1.58 12.43
CA PHE A 124 8.04 -1.31 11.85
C PHE A 124 6.89 -1.51 12.84
N CYS A 125 6.97 -2.52 13.70
CA CYS A 125 6.00 -2.69 14.79
C CYS A 125 6.02 -1.51 15.76
N LEU A 126 7.22 -1.05 16.14
CA LEU A 126 7.38 0.12 16.99
C LEU A 126 6.85 1.41 16.32
N LEU A 127 7.10 1.57 15.01
CA LEU A 127 6.56 2.69 14.23
C LEU A 127 5.03 2.65 14.22
N ALA A 128 4.43 1.50 13.92
CA ALA A 128 2.98 1.33 13.89
C ALA A 128 2.34 1.58 15.27
N GLU A 129 2.99 1.13 16.34
CA GLU A 129 2.57 1.40 17.72
C GLU A 129 2.71 2.88 18.08
N GLY A 130 3.78 3.54 17.63
CA GLY A 130 3.97 4.98 17.77
C GLY A 130 2.90 5.79 17.05
N ILE A 131 2.56 5.43 15.81
CA ILE A 131 1.46 6.05 15.05
C ILE A 131 0.14 5.84 15.80
N ARG A 132 -0.11 4.64 16.35
CA ARG A 132 -1.32 4.37 17.15
C ARG A 132 -1.41 5.28 18.38
N TRP A 133 -0.32 5.45 19.12
CA TRP A 133 -0.28 6.37 20.26
C TRP A 133 -0.56 7.81 19.85
N LEU A 134 0.09 8.27 18.77
CA LEU A 134 -0.11 9.62 18.23
C LEU A 134 -1.57 9.84 17.83
N VAL A 135 -2.17 8.92 17.06
CA VAL A 135 -3.57 9.01 16.63
C VAL A 135 -4.51 8.98 17.83
N THR A 136 -4.25 8.13 18.83
CA THR A 136 -5.10 8.05 20.03
C THR A 136 -5.06 9.34 20.84
N ILE A 137 -3.87 9.91 21.05
CA ILE A 137 -3.70 11.18 21.75
C ILE A 137 -4.38 12.31 20.96
N GLY A 138 -4.13 12.39 19.64
CA GLY A 138 -4.76 13.38 18.76
C GLY A 138 -6.29 13.31 18.81
N LEU A 139 -6.86 12.11 18.78
CA LEU A 139 -8.30 11.90 18.89
C LEU A 139 -8.86 12.35 20.25
N VAL A 140 -8.16 12.05 21.35
CA VAL A 140 -8.57 12.51 22.69
C VAL A 140 -8.58 14.03 22.76
N LEU A 141 -7.54 14.68 22.24
CA LEU A 141 -7.44 16.15 22.23
C LEU A 141 -8.55 16.78 21.38
N ALA A 142 -8.79 16.27 20.17
CA ALA A 142 -9.87 16.74 19.30
C ALA A 142 -11.26 16.54 19.93
N ALA A 143 -11.47 15.44 20.66
CA ALA A 143 -12.72 15.19 21.38
C ALA A 143 -12.91 16.17 22.56
N VAL A 144 -11.85 16.50 23.30
CA VAL A 144 -11.90 17.51 24.37
C VAL A 144 -12.24 18.88 23.79
N GLU A 145 -11.60 19.28 22.70
CA GLU A 145 -11.87 20.56 22.02
C GLU A 145 -13.32 20.63 21.51
N SER A 146 -13.81 19.58 20.82
CA SER A 146 -15.19 19.52 20.30
C SER A 146 -16.26 19.58 21.40
N LEU A 147 -16.03 18.92 22.55
CA LEU A 147 -17.02 18.88 23.65
C LEU A 147 -16.97 20.09 24.58
N THR A 148 -15.80 20.68 24.77
CA THR A 148 -15.60 21.73 25.80
C THR A 148 -15.35 23.12 25.23
N GLY A 149 -15.02 23.21 23.93
CA GLY A 149 -14.54 24.44 23.29
C GLY A 149 -13.12 24.85 23.72
N TRP A 150 -12.45 24.04 24.56
CA TRP A 150 -11.10 24.34 25.01
C TRP A 150 -10.06 23.75 24.05
N ALA A 151 -9.47 24.62 23.23
CA ALA A 151 -8.41 24.26 22.30
C ALA A 151 -7.08 24.05 23.04
N VAL A 152 -6.82 22.80 23.46
CA VAL A 152 -5.54 22.40 24.09
C VAL A 152 -4.37 22.57 23.11
N LEU A 153 -4.62 22.33 21.83
CA LEU A 153 -3.68 22.51 20.73
C LEU A 153 -4.34 23.36 19.63
N PRO A 154 -3.94 24.63 19.46
CA PRO A 154 -4.57 25.50 18.48
C PRO A 154 -4.31 25.00 17.05
N GLY A 155 -5.34 25.05 16.21
CA GLY A 155 -5.26 24.67 14.80
C GLY A 155 -5.46 23.18 14.53
N MET A 156 -6.02 22.42 15.47
CA MET A 156 -6.46 21.05 15.17
C MET A 156 -7.61 21.05 14.16
N ALA A 157 -7.57 20.09 13.24
CA ALA A 157 -8.68 19.87 12.32
C ALA A 157 -9.92 19.42 13.10
N PRO A 158 -11.13 19.85 12.68
CA PRO A 158 -12.38 19.44 13.30
C PRO A 158 -12.54 17.90 13.35
N LEU A 159 -13.06 17.39 14.47
CA LEU A 159 -13.29 15.96 14.64
C LEU A 159 -14.32 15.43 13.62
N GLU A 160 -15.26 16.28 13.24
CA GLU A 160 -16.32 16.01 12.27
C GLU A 160 -15.74 15.67 10.88
N ASP A 161 -14.64 16.31 10.48
CA ASP A 161 -13.98 16.03 9.18
C ASP A 161 -13.35 14.64 9.17
N ALA A 162 -12.72 14.24 10.28
CA ALA A 162 -12.20 12.89 10.45
C ALA A 162 -13.32 11.85 10.43
N MET A 163 -14.44 12.13 11.12
CA MET A 163 -15.62 11.25 11.11
C MET A 163 -16.26 11.14 9.72
N ALA A 164 -16.40 12.24 8.99
CA ALA A 164 -16.96 12.27 7.65
C ALA A 164 -16.12 11.44 6.65
N THR A 165 -14.79 11.51 6.79
CA THR A 165 -13.86 10.70 5.99
C THR A 165 -14.09 9.21 6.27
N VAL A 166 -14.10 8.80 7.55
CA VAL A 166 -14.32 7.40 7.93
C VAL A 166 -15.71 6.90 7.50
N ALA A 167 -16.75 7.72 7.66
CA ALA A 167 -18.11 7.40 7.22
C ALA A 167 -18.19 7.19 5.70
N SER A 168 -17.54 8.06 4.91
CA SER A 168 -17.50 7.96 3.45
C SER A 168 -16.80 6.69 2.98
N ILE A 169 -15.65 6.35 3.60
CA ILE A 169 -14.97 5.07 3.35
C ILE A 169 -15.92 3.91 3.67
N GLY A 170 -16.57 3.93 4.84
CA GLY A 170 -17.52 2.91 5.26
C GLY A 170 -18.67 2.70 4.27
N ILE A 171 -19.27 3.78 3.77
CA ILE A 171 -20.36 3.73 2.78
C ILE A 171 -19.90 3.07 1.48
N VAL A 172 -18.72 3.41 0.96
CA VAL A 172 -18.21 2.79 -0.26
C VAL A 172 -17.85 1.31 -0.02
N LEU A 173 -17.28 0.98 1.14
CA LEU A 173 -16.93 -0.40 1.50
C LEU A 173 -18.14 -1.34 1.55
N LEU A 174 -19.35 -0.84 1.83
CA LEU A 174 -20.60 -1.62 1.77
C LEU A 174 -20.80 -2.26 0.38
N GLY A 175 -20.45 -1.54 -0.70
CA GLY A 175 -20.53 -2.06 -2.06
C GLY A 175 -19.23 -2.72 -2.53
N SER A 176 -18.09 -2.26 -2.02
CA SER A 176 -16.78 -2.70 -2.49
C SER A 176 -16.45 -4.14 -2.07
N LEU A 177 -16.84 -4.59 -0.86
CA LEU A 177 -16.61 -5.96 -0.39
C LEU A 177 -17.46 -7.00 -1.15
N PRO A 178 -18.77 -6.80 -1.40
CA PRO A 178 -19.54 -7.65 -2.31
C PRO A 178 -19.00 -7.67 -3.74
N LEU A 179 -18.62 -6.51 -4.29
CA LEU A 179 -18.04 -6.43 -5.63
C LEU A 179 -16.71 -7.19 -5.71
N ALA A 180 -15.86 -7.04 -4.71
CA ALA A 180 -14.63 -7.79 -4.55
C ALA A 180 -14.87 -9.31 -4.51
N GLU A 181 -15.85 -9.76 -3.73
CA GLU A 181 -16.23 -11.18 -3.65
C GLU A 181 -16.81 -11.69 -4.99
N LEU A 182 -17.59 -10.87 -5.69
CA LEU A 182 -18.09 -11.18 -7.03
C LEU A 182 -16.93 -11.31 -8.04
N ILE A 183 -16.00 -10.34 -8.04
CA ILE A 183 -14.78 -10.38 -8.87
C ILE A 183 -13.98 -11.65 -8.55
N ARG A 184 -13.79 -11.98 -7.26
CA ARG A 184 -13.13 -13.22 -6.85
C ARG A 184 -13.82 -14.44 -7.45
N ARG A 185 -15.15 -14.57 -7.32
CA ARG A 185 -15.93 -15.70 -7.84
C ARG A 185 -15.85 -15.81 -9.36
N ILE A 186 -15.98 -14.70 -10.08
CA ILE A 186 -15.89 -14.65 -11.55
C ILE A 186 -14.47 -15.03 -12.00
N LEU A 187 -13.44 -14.49 -11.33
CA LEU A 187 -12.06 -14.65 -11.73
C LEU A 187 -11.40 -15.95 -11.22
N THR A 188 -12.03 -16.71 -10.33
CA THR A 188 -11.46 -17.95 -9.79
C THR A 188 -11.09 -18.95 -10.90
N ARG A 189 -11.97 -19.17 -11.88
CA ARG A 189 -11.74 -20.09 -13.01
C ARG A 189 -10.65 -19.61 -13.98
N PRO A 190 -10.68 -18.38 -14.51
CA PRO A 190 -9.61 -17.90 -15.39
C PRO A 190 -8.26 -17.81 -14.66
N PHE A 191 -8.26 -17.53 -13.34
CA PHE A 191 -7.04 -17.54 -12.55
C PHE A 191 -6.54 -18.96 -12.30
N ALA A 192 -7.39 -19.95 -12.04
CA ALA A 192 -6.94 -21.34 -11.94
C ALA A 192 -6.18 -21.79 -13.21
N TRP A 193 -6.73 -21.47 -14.39
CA TRP A 193 -6.08 -21.70 -15.68
C TRP A 193 -4.75 -20.93 -15.84
N LEU A 194 -4.72 -19.66 -15.43
CA LEU A 194 -3.50 -18.87 -15.46
C LEU A 194 -2.42 -19.43 -14.51
N GLY A 195 -2.84 -20.00 -13.37
CA GLY A 195 -1.98 -20.60 -12.36
C GLY A 195 -1.21 -21.78 -12.90
N GLU A 196 -1.89 -22.67 -13.63
CA GLU A 196 -1.25 -23.80 -14.32
C GLU A 196 -0.14 -23.33 -15.27
N ARG A 197 -0.38 -22.25 -16.03
CA ARG A 197 0.63 -21.68 -16.95
C ARG A 197 1.80 -21.00 -16.23
N LEU A 198 1.55 -20.42 -15.06
CA LEU A 198 2.56 -19.71 -14.28
C LEU A 198 3.29 -20.60 -13.26
N GLY A 199 2.89 -21.87 -13.17
CA GLY A 199 3.43 -22.83 -12.20
C GLY A 199 3.11 -22.47 -10.75
N MET A 200 1.91 -21.93 -10.50
CA MET A 200 1.44 -21.51 -9.17
C MET A 200 0.13 -22.20 -8.81
N LYS A 201 -0.06 -22.45 -7.52
CA LYS A 201 -1.33 -22.94 -6.97
C LYS A 201 -2.44 -21.89 -7.18
N PRO A 202 -3.69 -22.32 -7.42
CA PRO A 202 -4.84 -21.42 -7.52
C PRO A 202 -5.03 -20.51 -6.29
N GLN A 203 -4.63 -20.99 -5.10
CA GLN A 203 -4.68 -20.23 -3.84
C GLN A 203 -3.81 -18.96 -3.92
N SER A 204 -2.63 -19.02 -4.51
CA SER A 204 -1.72 -17.88 -4.62
C SER A 204 -2.27 -16.78 -5.50
N LEU A 205 -2.88 -17.19 -6.62
CA LEU A 205 -3.58 -16.29 -7.53
C LEU A 205 -4.84 -15.69 -6.90
N THR A 206 -5.63 -16.51 -6.21
CA THR A 206 -6.80 -16.06 -5.45
C THR A 206 -6.40 -15.03 -4.40
N ALA A 207 -5.29 -15.25 -3.71
CA ALA A 207 -4.85 -14.36 -2.66
C ALA A 207 -4.34 -13.02 -3.18
N MET A 208 -3.79 -12.94 -4.40
CA MET A 208 -3.51 -11.66 -5.05
C MET A 208 -4.80 -10.92 -5.42
N LEU A 209 -5.81 -11.63 -5.94
CA LEU A 209 -7.12 -11.02 -6.21
C LEU A 209 -7.78 -10.47 -4.95
N VAL A 210 -7.78 -11.24 -3.87
CA VAL A 210 -8.30 -10.79 -2.58
C VAL A 210 -7.43 -9.66 -2.00
N GLY A 211 -6.14 -9.64 -2.33
CA GLY A 211 -5.21 -8.57 -1.98
C GLY A 211 -5.66 -7.22 -2.51
N LEU A 212 -6.27 -7.16 -3.70
CA LEU A 212 -6.87 -5.92 -4.22
C LEU A 212 -7.91 -5.30 -3.28
N VAL A 213 -8.48 -6.10 -2.40
CA VAL A 213 -9.53 -5.72 -1.45
C VAL A 213 -8.91 -5.40 -0.09
N SER A 214 -8.04 -6.28 0.40
CA SER A 214 -7.36 -6.11 1.67
C SER A 214 -6.16 -7.04 1.75
N ALA A 215 -5.09 -6.60 2.42
CA ALA A 215 -3.97 -7.49 2.72
C ALA A 215 -4.35 -8.60 3.71
N LEU A 216 -5.28 -8.36 4.64
CA LEU A 216 -5.52 -9.27 5.76
C LEU A 216 -5.89 -10.70 5.32
N PRO A 217 -6.84 -10.92 4.39
CA PRO A 217 -7.18 -12.27 3.98
C PRO A 217 -6.05 -12.92 3.17
N THR A 218 -5.32 -12.15 2.36
CA THR A 218 -4.12 -12.63 1.65
C THR A 218 -3.07 -13.14 2.63
N LEU A 219 -2.83 -12.40 3.71
CA LEU A 219 -1.88 -12.75 4.75
C LEU A 219 -2.35 -13.96 5.58
N SER A 220 -3.65 -14.17 5.78
CA SER A 220 -4.16 -15.37 6.45
C SER A 220 -4.06 -16.64 5.60
N MET A 221 -4.17 -16.51 4.28
CA MET A 221 -4.06 -17.62 3.32
C MET A 221 -2.60 -17.97 2.96
N TYR A 222 -1.61 -17.28 3.56
CA TYR A 222 -0.21 -17.34 3.15
C TYR A 222 0.42 -18.74 3.26
N GLN A 223 0.03 -19.48 4.30
CA GLN A 223 0.49 -20.85 4.52
C GLN A 223 -0.01 -21.85 3.45
N ASP A 224 -1.13 -21.54 2.78
CA ASP A 224 -1.78 -22.43 1.81
C ASP A 224 -1.18 -22.28 0.39
N MET A 225 -0.34 -21.27 0.19
CA MET A 225 0.31 -20.94 -1.08
C MET A 225 1.56 -21.80 -1.31
N ASP A 226 1.95 -21.98 -2.57
CA ASP A 226 3.29 -22.46 -2.91
C ASP A 226 4.33 -21.34 -2.75
N ASP A 227 5.61 -21.69 -2.59
CA ASP A 227 6.69 -20.74 -2.31
C ASP A 227 6.83 -19.66 -3.37
N ARG A 228 6.65 -20.00 -4.65
CA ARG A 228 6.66 -19.05 -5.77
C ARG A 228 5.48 -18.09 -5.65
N GLY A 229 4.30 -18.63 -5.37
CA GLY A 229 3.08 -17.90 -5.10
C GLY A 229 3.15 -16.97 -3.89
N LYS A 230 3.83 -17.38 -2.81
CA LYS A 230 4.10 -16.52 -1.63
C LYS A 230 4.90 -15.29 -2.05
N VAL A 231 6.03 -15.46 -2.73
CA VAL A 231 6.86 -14.33 -3.18
C VAL A 231 6.07 -13.41 -4.13
N ALA A 232 5.31 -13.97 -5.07
CA ALA A 232 4.47 -13.20 -5.99
C ALA A 232 3.36 -12.43 -5.24
N ALA A 233 2.68 -13.05 -4.28
CA ALA A 233 1.66 -12.41 -3.46
C ALA A 233 2.24 -11.28 -2.59
N GLY A 234 3.38 -11.51 -1.94
CA GLY A 234 4.08 -10.46 -1.18
C GLY A 234 4.48 -9.27 -2.07
N ALA A 235 4.97 -9.52 -3.29
CA ALA A 235 5.32 -8.47 -4.24
C ALA A 235 4.09 -7.71 -4.73
N PHE A 236 3.01 -8.43 -5.04
CA PHE A 236 1.73 -7.85 -5.43
C PHE A 236 1.17 -6.90 -4.38
N LEU A 237 1.23 -7.28 -3.10
CA LEU A 237 0.69 -6.50 -1.99
C LEU A 237 1.33 -5.11 -1.85
N VAL A 238 2.54 -4.87 -2.36
CA VAL A 238 3.18 -3.53 -2.28
C VAL A 238 2.37 -2.47 -3.04
N SER A 239 1.83 -2.82 -4.21
CA SER A 239 1.08 -1.87 -5.05
C SER A 239 -0.41 -2.21 -5.15
N GLY A 240 -0.79 -3.49 -5.08
CA GLY A 240 -2.15 -3.93 -5.31
C GLY A 240 -3.08 -3.78 -4.09
N THR A 241 -2.53 -3.84 -2.88
CA THR A 241 -3.31 -3.93 -1.63
C THR A 241 -4.39 -2.88 -1.51
N SER A 242 -5.63 -3.25 -1.20
CA SER A 242 -6.74 -2.32 -0.90
C SER A 242 -7.13 -1.37 -2.04
N LEU A 243 -6.73 -1.65 -3.29
CA LEU A 243 -7.16 -0.88 -4.47
C LEU A 243 -8.68 -0.81 -4.58
N LEU A 244 -9.38 -1.94 -4.59
CA LEU A 244 -10.82 -2.07 -4.78
C LEU A 244 -11.63 -1.85 -3.49
N ALA A 245 -11.00 -1.31 -2.45
CA ALA A 245 -11.63 -1.09 -1.16
C ALA A 245 -11.25 0.29 -0.64
N ALA A 246 -10.53 0.36 0.49
CA ALA A 246 -10.27 1.61 1.20
C ALA A 246 -9.66 2.70 0.32
N HIS A 247 -8.73 2.39 -0.58
CA HIS A 247 -8.03 3.45 -1.33
C HIS A 247 -8.87 4.02 -2.48
N MET A 248 -9.65 3.18 -3.17
CA MET A 248 -10.64 3.66 -4.16
C MET A 248 -11.74 4.45 -3.46
N ALA A 249 -12.27 3.92 -2.35
CA ALA A 249 -13.28 4.60 -1.54
C ALA A 249 -12.83 5.98 -1.11
N PHE A 250 -11.64 6.06 -0.51
CA PHE A 250 -11.05 7.30 -0.05
C PHE A 250 -10.85 8.29 -1.20
N THR A 251 -10.31 7.84 -2.33
CA THR A 251 -10.03 8.71 -3.48
C THR A 251 -11.32 9.23 -4.10
N VAL A 252 -12.35 8.40 -4.22
CA VAL A 252 -13.68 8.83 -4.69
C VAL A 252 -14.32 9.84 -3.73
N SER A 253 -14.12 9.71 -2.42
CA SER A 253 -14.69 10.66 -1.46
C SER A 253 -13.91 11.98 -1.35
N THR A 254 -12.63 12.01 -1.74
CA THR A 254 -11.75 13.17 -1.53
C THR A 254 -11.41 13.89 -2.83
N GLU A 255 -10.86 13.19 -3.83
CA GLU A 255 -10.50 13.75 -5.13
C GLU A 255 -10.84 12.76 -6.26
N PRO A 256 -12.10 12.69 -6.71
CA PRO A 256 -12.56 11.73 -7.73
C PRO A 256 -11.72 11.71 -9.01
N ASN A 257 -11.18 12.88 -9.42
CA ASN A 257 -10.34 13.03 -10.61
C ASN A 257 -9.04 12.22 -10.53
N MET A 258 -8.56 11.91 -9.32
CA MET A 258 -7.35 11.13 -9.07
C MET A 258 -7.60 9.61 -9.04
N LEU A 259 -8.84 9.17 -9.23
CA LEU A 259 -9.19 7.74 -9.25
C LEU A 259 -8.47 6.98 -10.39
N GLY A 260 -8.45 7.55 -11.60
CA GLY A 260 -7.74 6.97 -12.74
C GLY A 260 -6.24 6.80 -12.48
N PRO A 261 -5.54 7.88 -12.07
CA PRO A 261 -4.14 7.82 -11.62
C PRO A 261 -3.87 6.76 -10.56
N LEU A 262 -4.70 6.67 -9.52
CA LEU A 262 -4.57 5.66 -8.47
C LEU A 262 -4.67 4.22 -9.03
N ILE A 263 -5.74 3.93 -9.78
CA ILE A 263 -5.97 2.60 -10.36
C ILE A 263 -4.79 2.22 -11.27
N GLY A 264 -4.39 3.13 -12.17
CA GLY A 264 -3.27 2.91 -13.08
C GLY A 264 -1.97 2.63 -12.35
N ALA A 265 -1.65 3.42 -11.32
CA ALA A 265 -0.44 3.22 -10.53
C ALA A 265 -0.40 1.85 -9.85
N LYS A 266 -1.49 1.50 -9.16
CA LYS A 266 -1.57 0.27 -8.37
C LYS A 266 -1.56 -0.97 -9.25
N LEU A 267 -2.32 -0.98 -10.33
CA LEU A 267 -2.36 -2.11 -11.26
C LEU A 267 -1.03 -2.27 -12.01
N ALA A 268 -0.44 -1.18 -12.52
CA ALA A 268 0.84 -1.25 -13.23
C ALA A 268 1.98 -1.69 -12.29
N GLY A 269 2.04 -1.14 -11.09
CA GLY A 269 3.02 -1.52 -10.07
C GLY A 269 2.85 -2.98 -9.63
N ALA A 270 1.62 -3.43 -9.37
CA ALA A 270 1.34 -4.80 -8.95
C ALA A 270 1.66 -5.81 -10.06
N PHE A 271 1.33 -5.48 -11.30
CA PHE A 271 1.67 -6.33 -12.45
C PHE A 271 3.18 -6.43 -12.64
N ALA A 272 3.91 -5.30 -12.63
CA ALA A 272 5.36 -5.28 -12.72
C ALA A 272 6.01 -6.09 -11.58
N ALA A 273 5.50 -5.97 -10.37
CA ALA A 273 5.97 -6.71 -9.19
C ALA A 273 5.77 -8.23 -9.34
N VAL A 274 4.62 -8.67 -9.83
CA VAL A 274 4.36 -10.10 -10.08
C VAL A 274 5.28 -10.63 -11.17
N VAL A 275 5.44 -9.92 -12.29
CA VAL A 275 6.34 -10.33 -13.37
C VAL A 275 7.78 -10.46 -12.85
N ALA A 276 8.26 -9.47 -12.09
CA ALA A 276 9.58 -9.52 -11.47
C ALA A 276 9.72 -10.70 -10.49
N ALA A 277 8.72 -10.94 -9.65
CA ALA A 277 8.73 -12.04 -8.68
C ALA A 277 8.79 -13.41 -9.36
N LEU A 278 8.01 -13.59 -10.43
CA LEU A 278 8.00 -14.82 -11.23
C LEU A 278 9.33 -15.06 -11.96
N TRP A 279 10.04 -14.00 -12.32
CA TRP A 279 11.37 -14.08 -12.93
C TRP A 279 12.45 -14.45 -11.91
N VAL A 280 12.46 -13.79 -10.75
CA VAL A 280 13.42 -14.05 -9.66
C VAL A 280 13.29 -15.50 -9.15
N THR A 281 12.06 -15.94 -8.88
CA THR A 281 11.78 -17.30 -8.38
C THR A 281 12.08 -18.40 -9.39
N ARG A 282 11.99 -18.11 -10.71
CA ARG A 282 12.36 -19.08 -11.75
C ARG A 282 13.85 -19.43 -11.70
N LYS A 283 14.72 -18.43 -11.48
CA LYS A 283 16.17 -18.64 -11.37
C LYS A 283 16.54 -19.47 -10.13
N THR A 284 15.86 -19.24 -9.00
CA THR A 284 16.14 -19.98 -7.76
C THR A 284 15.84 -21.48 -7.88
N ASN A 285 14.79 -21.86 -8.62
CA ASN A 285 14.47 -23.27 -8.86
C ASN A 285 15.39 -23.96 -9.89
N GLN A 286 15.99 -23.20 -10.82
CA GLN A 286 16.97 -23.75 -11.76
C GLN A 286 18.35 -24.01 -11.15
N VAL A 287 18.68 -23.39 -10.01
CA VAL A 287 19.95 -23.62 -9.29
C VAL A 287 19.84 -24.80 -8.31
N LYS A 288 18.62 -25.24 -8.00
CA LYS A 288 18.36 -26.40 -7.11
C LYS A 288 18.21 -27.74 -7.86
N ASN A 289 18.16 -27.71 -9.19
CA ASN A 289 18.14 -28.88 -10.07
C ASN A 289 19.47 -28.99 -10.81
#